data_AF-A0A379DFK7-F1
#
_entry.id   AF-A0A379DFK7-F1
#
_cell.length_a   1.000
_cell.length_b   1.000
_cell.length_c   1.000
_cell.angle_alpha   90.00
_cell.angle_beta   90.00
_cell.angle_gamma   90.00
#
_symmetry.space_group_name_H-M   'P 1'
#
loop_
_entity.id
_entity.type
_entity.pdbx_description
1 polymer ?
#
loop_
_entity_poly.entity_id
_entity_poly.type
_entity_poly.pdbx_seq_one_letter_code
_entity_poly.pdbx_strand_id
1 'polypeptide(L)'
;MRNNTRGLFIHLIIVGFMFGIATLINLNQTLLKIFYGNLIFKIIISIIPLILYYNFGKGLSKKANSKLDFFSGNVIVLLFLILAIISLIGTHSKDGFEVAGNLWRLPMDLFMFPFVYPMEVLGIDSNYLVLFISSLIPTIVFGISIKRERVKINRRRKMMEMRKRKNER
;
A
#
# COMPACT_ATOMS: atom_id res chain seq x y z
N MET A 1 0.35 18.58 5.20
CA MET A 1 0.02 17.36 5.98
C MET A 1 -1.19 16.57 5.45
N ARG A 2 -2.20 17.19 4.83
CA ARG A 2 -3.44 16.50 4.38
C ARG A 2 -3.24 15.26 3.50
N ASN A 3 -2.22 15.24 2.62
CA ASN A 3 -1.96 14.07 1.77
C ASN A 3 -1.33 12.90 2.54
N ASN A 4 -0.52 13.16 3.57
CA ASN A 4 0.05 12.10 4.41
C ASN A 4 -1.04 11.36 5.20
N THR A 5 -1.95 12.11 5.84
CA THR A 5 -3.08 11.53 6.57
C THR A 5 -4.01 10.76 5.63
N ARG A 6 -4.31 11.31 4.44
CA ARG A 6 -5.12 10.63 3.42
C ARG A 6 -4.42 9.38 2.86
N GLY A 7 -3.11 9.43 2.67
CA GLY A 7 -2.29 8.29 2.24
C GLY A 7 -2.34 7.16 3.26
N LEU A 8 -2.20 7.48 4.55
CA LEU A 8 -2.38 6.53 5.64
C LEU A 8 -3.79 5.93 5.66
N PHE A 9 -4.82 6.75 5.53
CA PHE A 9 -6.20 6.26 5.48
C PHE A 9 -6.44 5.30 4.29
N ILE A 10 -5.93 5.65 3.10
CA ILE A 10 -5.97 4.76 1.92
C ILE A 10 -5.22 3.45 2.21
N HIS A 11 -4.06 3.52 2.85
CA HIS A 11 -3.29 2.34 3.21
C HIS A 11 -4.08 1.41 4.16
N LEU A 12 -4.72 1.95 5.20
CA LEU A 12 -5.56 1.16 6.11
C LEU A 12 -6.77 0.51 5.41
N ILE A 13 -7.38 1.20 4.43
CA ILE A 13 -8.43 0.60 3.59
C ILE A 13 -7.87 -0.59 2.80
N ILE A 14 -6.68 -0.46 2.22
CA ILE A 14 -6.04 -1.53 1.45
C ILE A 14 -5.66 -2.70 2.36
N VAL A 15 -5.17 -2.44 3.58
CA VAL A 15 -4.96 -3.46 4.62
C VAL A 15 -6.24 -4.26 4.85
N GLY A 16 -7.35 -3.58 5.16
CA GLY A 16 -8.64 -4.24 5.40
C GLY A 16 -9.15 -5.01 4.19
N PHE A 17 -8.98 -4.47 2.98
CA PHE A 17 -9.39 -5.14 1.74
C PHE A 17 -8.58 -6.41 1.47
N MET A 18 -7.25 -6.34 1.60
CA MET A 18 -6.37 -7.50 1.43
C MET A 18 -6.64 -8.57 2.49
N PHE A 19 -6.87 -8.15 3.74
CA PHE A 19 -7.25 -9.06 4.83
C PHE A 19 -8.59 -9.77 4.54
N GLY A 20 -9.57 -9.04 3.99
CA GLY A 20 -10.83 -9.62 3.54
C GLY A 20 -10.65 -10.67 2.44
N ILE A 21 -9.83 -10.38 1.42
CA ILE A 21 -9.49 -11.35 0.35
C ILE A 21 -8.86 -12.61 0.94
N ALA A 22 -7.84 -12.44 1.78
CA ALA A 22 -7.13 -13.56 2.39
C ALA A 22 -8.08 -14.43 3.22
N THR A 23 -8.95 -13.80 4.02
CA THR A 23 -9.96 -14.49 4.82
C THR A 23 -10.92 -15.30 3.94
N LEU A 24 -11.47 -14.71 2.87
CA LEU A 24 -12.39 -15.41 1.96
C LEU A 24 -11.74 -16.62 1.28
N ILE A 25 -10.46 -16.50 0.87
CA ILE A 25 -9.73 -17.61 0.25
C ILE A 25 -9.47 -18.72 1.28
N ASN A 26 -9.01 -18.35 2.48
CA ASN A 26 -8.64 -19.31 3.53
C ASN A 26 -9.85 -20.05 4.12
N LEU A 27 -11.05 -19.49 4.04
CA LEU A 27 -12.29 -20.16 4.49
C LEU A 27 -12.76 -21.30 3.58
N ASN A 28 -12.23 -21.42 2.36
CA ASN A 28 -12.69 -22.42 1.39
C ASN A 28 -11.52 -23.19 0.77
N GLN A 29 -11.45 -24.50 1.03
CA GLN A 29 -10.37 -25.36 0.52
C GLN A 29 -10.25 -25.36 -1.01
N THR A 30 -11.36 -25.18 -1.73
CA THR A 30 -11.36 -25.09 -3.20
C THR A 30 -10.70 -23.80 -3.65
N LEU A 31 -11.03 -22.66 -3.01
CA LEU A 31 -10.39 -21.38 -3.31
C LEU A 31 -8.91 -21.42 -2.96
N LEU A 32 -8.53 -22.01 -1.84
CA LEU A 32 -7.14 -22.18 -1.43
C LEU A 32 -6.33 -22.92 -2.50
N LYS A 33 -6.83 -24.07 -3.00
CA LYS A 33 -6.17 -24.83 -4.07
C LYS A 33 -6.06 -24.04 -5.37
N ILE A 34 -7.08 -23.27 -5.74
CA ILE A 34 -7.07 -22.47 -6.98
C ILE A 34 -6.08 -21.30 -6.87
N PHE A 35 -6.21 -20.50 -5.81
CA PHE A 35 -5.47 -19.24 -5.68
C PHE A 35 -4.03 -19.43 -5.23
N TYR A 36 -3.76 -20.41 -4.35
CA TYR A 36 -2.41 -20.68 -3.86
C TYR A 36 -1.74 -21.88 -4.54
N GLY A 37 -2.49 -22.74 -5.23
CA GLY A 37 -1.90 -23.84 -6.01
C GLY A 37 -1.41 -23.43 -7.39
N ASN A 38 -1.81 -22.25 -7.89
CA ASN A 38 -1.50 -21.79 -9.25
C ASN A 38 -0.72 -20.47 -9.25
N LEU A 39 0.45 -20.47 -9.88
CA LEU A 39 1.34 -19.31 -9.98
C LEU A 39 0.66 -18.07 -10.57
N ILE A 40 -0.23 -18.22 -11.56
CA ILE A 40 -0.92 -17.09 -12.19
C ILE A 40 -1.79 -16.36 -11.15
N PHE A 41 -2.57 -17.11 -10.36
CA PHE A 41 -3.41 -16.51 -9.33
C PHE A 41 -2.61 -15.89 -8.20
N LYS A 42 -1.46 -16.48 -7.83
CA LYS A 42 -0.50 -15.87 -6.90
C LYS A 42 -0.04 -14.50 -7.39
N ILE A 43 0.38 -14.39 -8.66
CA ILE A 43 0.82 -13.12 -9.26
C ILE A 43 -0.32 -12.10 -9.28
N ILE A 44 -1.54 -12.53 -9.61
CA ILE A 44 -2.73 -11.68 -9.59
C ILE A 44 -2.92 -11.09 -8.19
N ILE A 45 -2.94 -11.93 -7.14
CA ILE A 45 -3.07 -11.49 -5.75
C ILE A 45 -1.99 -10.46 -5.39
N SER A 46 -0.74 -10.72 -5.79
CA SER A 46 0.38 -9.84 -5.47
C SER A 46 0.33 -8.47 -6.14
N ILE A 47 -0.34 -8.35 -7.30
CA ILE A 47 -0.48 -7.09 -8.03
C ILE A 47 -1.67 -6.24 -7.53
N ILE A 48 -2.71 -6.86 -6.97
CA ILE A 48 -3.90 -6.16 -6.42
C ILE A 48 -3.55 -4.94 -5.55
N PRO A 49 -2.68 -5.05 -4.51
CA PRO A 49 -2.39 -3.90 -3.65
C PRO A 49 -1.77 -2.75 -4.43
N LEU A 50 -0.89 -3.01 -5.41
CA LEU A 50 -0.29 -1.98 -6.27
C LEU A 50 -1.35 -1.24 -7.10
N ILE A 51 -2.30 -1.98 -7.68
CA ILE A 51 -3.42 -1.41 -8.44
C ILE A 51 -4.27 -0.51 -7.54
N LEU A 52 -4.57 -0.96 -6.32
CA LEU A 52 -5.37 -0.19 -5.37
C LEU A 52 -4.64 1.08 -4.93
N TYR A 53 -3.37 1.00 -4.54
CA TYR A 53 -2.57 2.19 -4.21
C TYR A 53 -2.55 3.20 -5.35
N TYR A 54 -2.35 2.72 -6.58
CA TYR A 54 -2.30 3.58 -7.74
C TYR A 54 -3.64 4.27 -8.00
N ASN A 55 -4.75 3.54 -7.92
CA ASN A 55 -6.08 4.09 -8.18
C ASN A 55 -6.55 5.04 -7.07
N PHE A 56 -6.42 4.66 -5.80
CA PHE A 56 -6.76 5.52 -4.68
C PHE A 56 -5.83 6.74 -4.55
N GLY A 57 -4.56 6.60 -4.97
CA GLY A 57 -3.63 7.71 -5.08
C GLY A 57 -4.13 8.85 -5.98
N LYS A 58 -4.99 8.55 -6.96
CA LYS A 58 -5.64 9.55 -7.80
C LYS A 58 -6.63 10.41 -7.01
N GLY A 59 -7.06 10.02 -5.82
CA GLY A 59 -7.90 10.81 -4.92
C GLY A 59 -7.14 11.84 -4.08
N LEU A 60 -5.80 11.77 -4.05
CA LEU A 60 -4.97 12.69 -3.25
C LEU A 60 -5.00 14.12 -3.80
N SER A 61 -4.71 15.11 -2.95
CA SER A 61 -4.74 16.53 -3.33
C SER A 61 -3.59 16.86 -4.28
N LYS A 62 -3.87 17.66 -5.31
CA LYS A 62 -2.87 18.19 -6.27
C LYS A 62 -2.51 19.65 -6.00
N LYS A 63 -3.00 20.23 -4.89
CA LYS A 63 -2.76 21.64 -4.53
C LYS A 63 -1.32 21.88 -4.04
N ALA A 64 -0.62 20.84 -3.60
CA ALA A 64 0.74 20.95 -3.09
C ALA A 64 1.79 21.04 -4.21
N ASN A 65 3.00 21.47 -3.85
CA ASN A 65 4.15 21.49 -4.76
C ASN A 65 4.41 20.08 -5.34
N SER A 66 4.65 19.99 -6.65
CA SER A 66 4.88 18.71 -7.35
C SER A 66 6.10 17.95 -6.84
N LYS A 67 7.09 18.65 -6.27
CA LYS A 67 8.25 18.00 -5.64
C LYS A 67 7.87 17.20 -4.38
N LEU A 68 6.75 17.55 -3.75
CA LEU A 68 6.28 16.89 -2.53
C LEU A 68 5.33 15.72 -2.78
N ASP A 69 5.03 15.41 -4.05
CA ASP A 69 4.08 14.34 -4.40
C ASP A 69 4.56 12.97 -3.87
N PHE A 70 5.88 12.74 -3.92
CA PHE A 70 6.55 11.54 -3.39
C PHE A 70 6.66 11.50 -1.86
N PHE A 71 6.29 12.56 -1.14
CA PHE A 71 6.28 12.54 0.33
C PHE A 71 4.90 12.26 0.90
N SER A 72 3.92 11.89 0.06
CA SER A 72 2.52 11.66 0.47
C SER A 72 2.30 10.36 1.26
N GLY A 73 3.29 9.48 1.31
CA GLY A 73 3.25 8.21 2.06
C GLY A 73 4.23 8.14 3.24
N ASN A 74 4.91 9.23 3.59
CA ASN A 74 5.96 9.20 4.63
C ASN A 74 5.44 8.74 6.00
N VAL A 75 4.18 9.04 6.32
CA VAL A 75 3.59 8.60 7.58
C VAL A 75 3.45 7.07 7.64
N ILE A 76 3.26 6.40 6.49
CA ILE A 76 3.22 4.93 6.43
C ILE A 76 4.60 4.38 6.80
N VAL A 77 5.66 4.94 6.22
CA VAL A 77 7.05 4.54 6.51
C VAL A 77 7.39 4.78 7.98
N LEU A 78 7.01 5.96 8.52
CA LEU A 78 7.26 6.29 9.91
C LEU A 78 6.53 5.32 10.87
N LEU A 79 5.25 5.02 10.60
CA LEU A 79 4.49 4.07 11.41
C LEU A 79 5.06 2.66 11.30
N PHE A 80 5.49 2.23 10.12
CA PHE A 80 6.23 0.97 9.96
C PHE A 80 7.47 0.95 10.86
N LEU A 81 8.29 2.00 10.86
CA LEU A 81 9.49 2.05 11.71
C LEU A 81 9.15 1.94 13.20
N ILE A 82 8.11 2.64 13.65
CA ILE A 82 7.64 2.57 15.05
C ILE A 82 7.19 1.14 15.39
N LEU A 83 6.37 0.53 14.54
CA LEU A 83 5.89 -0.84 14.74
C LEU A 83 7.02 -1.87 14.67
N ALA A 84 8.01 -1.67 13.79
CA ALA A 84 9.18 -2.52 13.68
C ALA A 84 10.05 -2.44 14.94
N ILE A 85 10.24 -1.25 15.53
CA ILE A 85 10.95 -1.08 16.80
C ILE A 85 10.23 -1.83 17.93
N ILE A 86 8.90 -1.66 18.03
CA ILE A 86 8.08 -2.38 19.02
C ILE A 86 8.21 -3.89 18.84
N SER A 87 8.13 -4.36 17.58
CA SER A 87 8.31 -5.77 17.23
C SER A 87 9.68 -6.30 17.64
N LEU A 88 10.76 -5.56 17.34
CA LEU A 88 12.12 -5.95 17.71
C LEU A 88 12.31 -6.02 19.23
N ILE A 89 11.88 -5.00 19.96
CA ILE A 89 11.95 -4.97 21.44
C ILE A 89 11.18 -6.16 22.02
N GLY A 90 9.96 -6.39 21.54
CA GLY A 90 9.11 -7.49 21.99
C GLY A 90 9.69 -8.87 21.67
N THR A 91 10.29 -9.04 20.49
CA THR A 91 10.93 -10.31 20.06
C THR A 91 12.11 -10.68 20.95
N HIS A 92 12.92 -9.70 21.34
CA HIS A 92 14.06 -9.92 22.24
C HIS A 92 13.64 -10.11 23.70
N SER A 93 12.35 -9.90 24.03
CA SER A 93 11.91 -9.76 25.41
C SER A 93 11.50 -11.04 26.16
N LYS A 94 11.47 -12.25 25.56
CA LYS A 94 11.47 -13.53 26.34
C LYS A 94 11.39 -14.84 25.53
N ASP A 95 12.19 -15.80 26.00
CA ASP A 95 11.80 -17.19 26.31
C ASP A 95 10.49 -17.22 27.12
N GLY A 96 9.34 -17.19 26.46
CA GLY A 96 8.06 -17.29 27.17
C GLY A 96 6.87 -17.03 26.27
N PHE A 97 6.11 -18.10 26.02
CA PHE A 97 4.90 -18.17 25.22
C PHE A 97 5.11 -18.29 23.71
N GLU A 98 5.60 -19.47 23.32
CA GLU A 98 5.20 -20.10 22.06
C GLU A 98 3.68 -20.31 22.07
N VAL A 99 2.94 -19.35 21.53
CA VAL A 99 1.62 -19.61 20.96
C VAL A 99 1.57 -18.89 19.62
N ALA A 100 1.90 -19.63 18.55
CA ALA A 100 1.62 -19.28 17.15
C ALA A 100 2.01 -17.86 16.72
N GLY A 101 3.26 -17.68 16.29
CA GLY A 101 3.75 -16.40 15.75
C GLY A 101 4.01 -15.38 16.85
N ASN A 102 5.06 -14.59 16.68
CA ASN A 102 5.43 -13.61 17.69
C ASN A 102 4.34 -12.53 17.79
N LEU A 103 3.57 -12.52 18.88
CA LEU A 103 2.49 -11.56 19.13
C LEU A 103 2.94 -10.10 18.99
N TRP A 104 4.22 -9.83 19.29
CA TRP A 104 4.81 -8.50 19.14
C TRP A 104 5.01 -8.07 17.68
N ARG A 105 5.09 -9.04 16.77
CA ARG A 105 5.21 -8.82 15.32
C ARG A 105 3.84 -8.58 14.67
N LEU A 106 2.77 -9.09 15.26
CA LEU A 106 1.41 -9.04 14.68
C LEU A 106 0.95 -7.63 14.28
N PRO A 107 1.12 -6.56 15.10
CA PRO A 107 0.72 -5.21 14.70
C PRO A 107 1.45 -4.72 13.45
N MET A 108 2.74 -5.04 13.32
CA MET A 108 3.53 -4.71 12.14
C MET A 108 3.09 -5.53 10.93
N ASP A 109 2.91 -6.84 11.08
CA ASP A 109 2.50 -7.72 9.99
C ASP A 109 1.08 -7.37 9.49
N LEU A 110 0.17 -7.00 10.37
CA LEU A 110 -1.17 -6.52 10.01
C LEU A 110 -1.09 -5.17 9.27
N PHE A 111 -0.28 -4.24 9.75
CA PHE A 111 -0.07 -2.97 9.05
C PHE A 111 0.55 -3.17 7.67
N MET A 112 1.51 -4.10 7.57
CA MET A 112 2.19 -4.45 6.33
C MET A 112 1.49 -5.55 5.53
N PHE A 113 0.25 -5.91 5.90
CA PHE A 113 -0.48 -7.03 5.29
C PHE A 113 -0.60 -6.95 3.76
N PRO A 114 -0.79 -5.77 3.14
CA PRO A 114 -0.76 -5.62 1.68
C PRO A 114 0.55 -6.05 1.01
N PHE A 115 1.61 -6.28 1.76
CA PHE A 115 2.92 -6.73 1.28
C PHE A 115 3.28 -8.10 1.85
N VAL A 116 3.06 -8.32 3.14
CA VAL A 116 3.30 -9.62 3.81
C VAL A 116 2.52 -10.74 3.14
N TYR A 117 1.23 -10.52 2.88
CA TYR A 117 0.38 -11.55 2.29
C TYR A 117 0.80 -11.93 0.85
N PRO A 118 1.01 -10.99 -0.09
CA PRO A 118 1.64 -11.30 -1.39
C PRO A 118 2.97 -12.05 -1.31
N MET A 119 3.85 -11.68 -0.37
CA MET A 119 5.14 -12.35 -0.19
C MET A 119 4.95 -13.79 0.27
N GLU A 120 4.08 -14.02 1.26
CA GLU A 120 3.75 -15.35 1.76
C GLU A 120 3.14 -16.23 0.65
N VAL A 121 2.19 -15.71 -0.11
CA VAL A 121 1.57 -16.41 -1.24
C VAL A 121 2.61 -16.80 -2.30
N LEU A 122 3.59 -15.93 -2.55
CA LEU A 122 4.69 -16.18 -3.50
C LEU A 122 5.83 -17.04 -2.92
N GLY A 123 5.83 -17.35 -1.62
CA GLY A 123 6.92 -18.08 -0.96
C GLY A 123 8.20 -17.27 -0.80
N ILE A 124 8.08 -15.94 -0.66
CA ILE A 124 9.19 -15.02 -0.42
C ILE A 124 9.28 -14.73 1.07
N ASP A 125 10.46 -14.91 1.66
CA ASP A 125 10.68 -14.63 3.08
C ASP A 125 10.60 -13.12 3.37
N SER A 126 9.76 -12.77 4.35
CA SER A 126 9.53 -11.39 4.78
C SER A 126 10.44 -11.04 5.98
N ASN A 127 11.67 -10.61 5.67
CA ASN A 127 12.57 -10.04 6.67
C ASN A 127 12.31 -8.52 6.87
N TYR A 128 12.80 -7.96 7.98
CA TYR A 128 12.59 -6.54 8.31
C TYR A 128 13.10 -5.57 7.23
N LEU A 129 14.19 -5.91 6.53
CA LEU A 129 14.74 -5.09 5.45
C LEU A 129 13.81 -5.09 4.23
N VAL A 130 13.30 -6.25 3.84
CA VAL A 130 12.33 -6.43 2.75
C VAL A 130 11.03 -5.70 3.08
N LEU A 131 10.58 -5.77 4.33
CA LEU A 131 9.41 -5.02 4.79
C LEU A 131 9.65 -3.51 4.79
N PHE A 132 10.84 -3.06 5.19
CA PHE A 132 11.21 -1.65 5.10
C PHE A 132 11.16 -1.13 3.66
N ILE A 133 11.79 -1.86 2.72
CA ILE A 133 11.73 -1.51 1.28
C ILE A 133 10.28 -1.49 0.80
N SER A 134 9.48 -2.46 1.23
CA SER A 134 8.06 -2.55 0.86
C SER A 134 7.23 -1.40 1.40
N SER A 135 7.56 -0.87 2.58
CA SER A 135 6.88 0.29 3.16
C SER A 135 7.06 1.57 2.32
N LEU A 136 8.07 1.62 1.45
CA LEU A 136 8.30 2.72 0.51
C LEU A 136 7.39 2.64 -0.74
N ILE A 137 6.86 1.46 -1.06
CA ILE A 137 6.05 1.24 -2.27
C ILE A 137 4.81 2.15 -2.33
N PRO A 138 3.96 2.27 -1.27
CA PRO A 138 2.81 3.18 -1.30
C PRO A 138 3.21 4.62 -1.62
N THR A 139 4.32 5.06 -1.05
CA THR A 139 4.88 6.40 -1.22
C THR A 139 5.25 6.67 -2.68
N ILE A 140 5.95 5.72 -3.31
CA ILE A 140 6.33 5.81 -4.73
C ILE A 140 5.09 5.77 -5.62
N VAL A 141 4.17 4.84 -5.38
CA VAL A 141 2.96 4.65 -6.19
C VAL A 141 2.04 5.87 -6.10
N PHE A 142 1.87 6.45 -4.91
CA PHE A 142 1.13 7.71 -4.74
C PHE A 142 1.79 8.86 -5.50
N GLY A 143 3.12 9.01 -5.42
CA GLY A 143 3.85 10.04 -6.16
C GLY A 143 3.62 9.95 -7.68
N ILE A 144 3.74 8.74 -8.24
CA ILE A 144 3.47 8.48 -9.66
C ILE A 144 2.03 8.82 -10.04
N SER A 145 1.08 8.36 -9.22
CA SER A 145 -0.36 8.57 -9.45
C SER A 145 -0.73 10.05 -9.45
N ILE A 146 -0.28 10.82 -8.44
CA ILE A 146 -0.53 12.26 -8.34
C ILE A 146 0.09 13.00 -9.53
N LYS A 147 1.34 12.70 -9.88
CA LYS A 147 2.05 13.35 -10.98
C LYS A 147 1.31 13.16 -12.31
N ARG A 148 0.85 11.94 -12.59
CA ARG A 148 0.09 11.63 -13.81
C ARG A 148 -1.26 12.36 -13.85
N GLU A 149 -1.97 12.43 -12.73
CA GLU A 149 -3.23 13.18 -12.66
C GLU A 149 -3.04 14.69 -12.81
N ARG A 150 -1.96 15.25 -12.27
CA ARG A 150 -1.61 16.68 -12.44
C ARG A 150 -1.40 17.02 -13.92
N VAL A 151 -0.69 16.17 -14.66
CA VAL A 151 -0.49 16.35 -16.11
C VAL A 151 -1.83 16.35 -16.86
N LYS A 152 -2.75 15.42 -16.52
CA LYS A 152 -4.09 15.39 -17.13
C LYS A 152 -4.89 16.65 -16.83
N ILE A 153 -4.88 17.14 -15.59
CA ILE A 153 -5.56 18.37 -15.18
C ILE A 153 -5.02 19.57 -15.97
N ASN A 154 -3.70 19.71 -16.05
CA ASN A 154 -3.07 20.81 -16.77
C ASN A 154 -3.40 20.79 -18.27
N ARG A 155 -3.40 19.61 -18.91
CA ARG A 155 -3.82 19.46 -20.31
C ARG A 155 -5.28 19.87 -20.52
N ARG A 156 -6.19 19.43 -19.65
CA ARG A 156 -7.61 19.81 -19.70
C ARG A 156 -7.82 21.32 -19.54
N ARG A 157 -7.12 21.93 -18.58
CA ARG A 157 -7.19 23.38 -18.34
C ARG A 157 -6.74 24.18 -19.57
N LYS A 158 -5.61 23.81 -20.18
CA LYS A 158 -5.12 24.43 -21.42
C LYS A 158 -6.13 24.31 -22.57
N MET A 159 -6.76 23.14 -22.74
CA MET A 159 -7.79 22.95 -23.78
C MET A 159 -9.03 23.80 -23.54
N MET A 160 -9.48 23.94 -22.29
CA MET A 160 -10.63 24.80 -21.95
C MET A 160 -10.31 26.28 -22.17
N GLU A 161 -9.10 26.73 -21.79
CA GLU A 161 -8.64 28.09 -22.04
C GLU A 161 -8.56 28.41 -23.55
N MET A 162 -8.09 27.46 -24.37
CA MET A 162 -8.09 27.62 -25.84
C MET A 162 -9.51 27.71 -26.42
N ARG A 163 -10.45 26.87 -25.95
CA ARG A 163 -11.86 26.92 -26.40
C ARG A 163 -12.52 28.24 -26.02
N LYS A 164 -12.30 28.74 -24.80
CA LYS A 164 -12.84 30.01 -24.34
C LYS A 164 -12.39 31.19 -25.21
N ARG A 165 -11.07 31.26 -25.49
CA ARG A 165 -10.49 32.27 -26.39
C ARG A 165 -11.02 32.21 -27.83
N LYS A 166 -11.47 31.04 -28.28
CA LYS A 166 -12.04 30.84 -29.62
C LYS A 166 -13.49 31.31 -29.73
N ASN A 167 -14.21 31.33 -28.60
CA ASN A 167 -15.59 31.83 -28.54
C ASN A 167 -15.67 33.34 -28.25
N GLU A 168 -14.59 33.95 -27.77
CA GLU A 168 -14.46 35.40 -27.51
C GLU A 168 -13.97 36.19 -28.75
N ARG A 169 -13.64 35.49 -29.85
CA ARG A 169 -13.27 36.07 -31.16
C ARG A 169 -14.38 35.83 -32.15
#